data_AF-A0A8S2VV43-F1
#
_entry.id   AF-A0A8S2VV43-F1
#
_cell.length_a   1.000
_cell.length_b   1.000
_cell.length_c   1.000
_cell.angle_alpha   90.00
_cell.angle_beta   90.00
_cell.angle_gamma   90.00
#
_symmetry.space_group_name_H-M   'P 1'
#
loop_
_entity.id
_entity.type
_entity.pdbx_description
1 polymer ?
#
loop_
_entity_poly.entity_id
_entity_poly.type
_entity_poly.pdbx_seq_one_letter_code
_entity_poly.pdbx_strand_id
1 'polypeptide(L)'
;NQTPEQDRQAIIDATLTLFNWKTCYQMLSMSNEEMLIVQKCQHNLIEKFISKITFYYGKNDHWVPEEIYDQMKILYPHGDIKKCINKYEHAFVLKHSKELANFVYEKMKNKL
;
A
#
# COMPACT_ATOMS: atom_id res chain seq x y z
N ASN A 1 0.23 13.63 -21.64
CA ASN A 1 -0.59 12.55 -22.22
C ASN A 1 0.31 11.70 -23.09
N GLN A 2 0.57 10.45 -22.68
CA GLN A 2 1.30 9.48 -23.50
C GLN A 2 0.42 9.06 -24.69
N THR A 3 1.05 8.77 -25.82
CA THR A 3 0.32 8.28 -27.00
C THR A 3 0.03 6.78 -26.87
N PRO A 4 -1.03 6.24 -27.51
CA PRO A 4 -1.34 4.82 -27.45
C PRO A 4 -0.19 3.90 -27.91
N GLU A 5 0.69 4.41 -28.76
CA GLU A 5 1.88 3.70 -29.25
C GLU A 5 3.00 3.65 -28.19
N GLN A 6 3.19 4.74 -27.44
CA GLN A 6 4.12 4.77 -26.29
C GLN A 6 3.65 3.81 -25.19
N ASP A 7 2.35 3.74 -24.93
CA ASP A 7 1.79 2.81 -23.95
C ASP A 7 2.01 1.36 -24.38
N ARG A 8 1.82 1.04 -25.67
CA ARG A 8 2.11 -0.29 -26.22
C ARG A 8 3.58 -0.65 -26.06
N GLN A 9 4.49 0.27 -26.38
CA GLN A 9 5.92 0.01 -26.23
C GLN A 9 6.31 -0.21 -24.78
N ALA A 10 5.77 0.59 -23.86
CA ALA A 10 6.02 0.43 -22.42
C ALA A 10 5.56 -0.94 -21.91
N ILE A 11 4.43 -1.46 -22.39
CA ILE A 11 3.94 -2.81 -22.05
C ILE A 11 4.91 -3.89 -22.55
N ILE A 12 5.41 -3.75 -23.79
CA ILE A 12 6.38 -4.69 -24.37
C ILE A 12 7.68 -4.67 -23.55
N ASP A 13 8.21 -3.49 -23.25
CA ASP A 13 9.46 -3.33 -22.49
C ASP A 13 9.32 -3.86 -21.06
N ALA A 14 8.19 -3.60 -20.40
CA ALA A 14 7.89 -4.15 -19.08
C ALA A 14 7.82 -5.69 -19.13
N THR A 15 7.17 -6.24 -20.15
CA THR A 15 7.06 -7.69 -20.35
C THR A 15 8.42 -8.33 -20.60
N LEU A 16 9.26 -7.74 -21.45
CA LEU A 16 10.63 -8.22 -21.70
C LEU A 16 11.49 -8.13 -20.44
N THR A 17 11.30 -7.09 -19.62
CA THR A 17 11.99 -6.93 -18.34
C THR A 17 11.65 -8.06 -17.37
N LEU A 18 10.42 -8.60 -17.41
CA LEU A 18 10.05 -9.78 -16.59
C LEU A 18 10.82 -11.04 -16.98
N PHE A 19 11.26 -11.18 -18.23
CA PHE A 19 12.11 -12.28 -18.70
C PHE A 19 13.61 -12.04 -18.50
N ASN A 20 14.00 -10.86 -18.01
CA ASN A 20 15.39 -10.63 -17.62
C ASN A 20 15.74 -11.51 -16.42
N TRP A 21 16.81 -12.30 -16.51
CA TRP A 21 17.18 -13.25 -15.45
C TRP A 21 17.34 -12.59 -14.08
N LYS A 22 17.81 -11.33 -14.02
CA LYS A 22 17.97 -10.59 -12.76
C LYS A 22 16.61 -10.28 -12.16
N THR A 23 15.66 -9.82 -12.98
CA THR A 23 14.29 -9.55 -12.55
C THR A 23 13.61 -10.83 -12.07
N CYS A 24 13.70 -11.93 -12.83
CA CYS A 24 13.17 -13.22 -12.40
C CYS A 24 13.77 -13.68 -11.06
N TYR A 25 15.10 -13.59 -10.94
CA TYR A 25 15.80 -13.98 -9.72
C TYR A 25 15.35 -13.15 -8.51
N GLN A 26 15.25 -11.82 -8.67
CA GLN A 26 14.78 -10.93 -7.60
C GLN A 26 13.34 -11.22 -7.20
N MET A 27 12.45 -11.38 -8.19
CA MET A 27 11.05 -11.73 -7.96
C MET A 27 10.93 -13.04 -7.17
N LEU A 28 11.59 -14.11 -7.63
CA LEU A 28 11.55 -15.41 -6.96
C LEU A 28 12.18 -15.36 -5.57
N SER A 29 13.25 -14.59 -5.39
CA SER A 29 13.89 -14.41 -4.08
C SER A 29 12.95 -13.71 -3.09
N MET A 30 12.29 -12.63 -3.51
CA MET A 30 11.30 -11.93 -2.69
C MET A 30 10.13 -12.86 -2.32
N SER A 31 9.60 -13.62 -3.28
CA SER A 31 8.54 -14.59 -3.00
C SER A 31 8.99 -15.68 -2.02
N ASN A 32 10.22 -16.19 -2.17
CA ASN A 32 10.78 -17.18 -1.26
C ASN A 32 10.96 -16.63 0.16
N GLU A 33 11.47 -15.41 0.30
CA GLU A 33 11.59 -14.72 1.59
C GLU A 33 10.23 -14.45 2.22
N GLU A 34 9.23 -14.03 1.45
CA GLU A 34 7.86 -13.83 1.95
C GLU A 34 7.28 -15.12 2.51
N MET A 35 7.42 -16.24 1.79
CA MET A 35 6.94 -17.56 2.22
C MET A 35 7.68 -18.09 3.46
N LEU A 36 8.97 -17.81 3.61
CA LEU A 36 9.80 -18.36 4.69
C LEU A 36 9.86 -17.47 5.92
N ILE A 37 9.87 -16.15 5.75
CA ILE A 37 10.17 -15.17 6.80
C ILE A 37 8.92 -14.39 7.20
N VAL A 38 8.11 -13.95 6.24
CA VAL A 38 6.94 -13.08 6.48
C VAL A 38 5.68 -13.92 6.69
N GLN A 39 5.73 -14.84 7.64
CA GLN A 39 4.65 -15.81 7.86
C GLN A 39 3.48 -15.25 8.69
N LYS A 40 3.74 -14.23 9.53
CA LYS A 40 2.77 -13.73 10.51
C LYS A 40 2.90 -12.22 10.71
N CYS A 41 1.77 -11.60 10.98
CA CYS A 41 1.72 -10.20 11.40
C CYS A 41 2.39 -10.01 12.77
N GLN A 42 3.28 -9.03 12.87
CA GLN A 42 4.01 -8.72 14.10
C GLN A 42 3.19 -7.83 15.03
N HIS A 43 2.11 -8.38 15.59
CA HIS A 43 1.17 -7.64 16.45
C HIS A 43 1.86 -6.89 17.60
N ASN A 44 2.81 -7.52 18.30
CA ASN A 44 3.57 -6.89 19.39
C ASN A 44 4.27 -5.59 18.97
N LEU A 45 4.78 -5.52 17.74
CA LEU A 45 5.46 -4.34 17.23
C LEU A 45 4.46 -3.23 16.88
N ILE A 46 3.33 -3.63 16.28
CA ILE A 46 2.24 -2.72 15.94
C ILE A 46 1.69 -2.10 17.23
N GLU A 47 1.38 -2.90 18.25
CA GLU A 47 0.89 -2.42 19.55
C GLU A 47 1.87 -1.44 20.20
N LYS A 48 3.17 -1.78 20.22
CA LYS A 48 4.21 -0.92 20.79
C LYS A 48 4.25 0.48 20.16
N PHE A 49 3.93 0.59 18.88
CA PHE A 49 4.03 1.84 18.12
C PHE A 49 2.69 2.35 17.59
N ILE A 50 1.56 1.81 18.07
CA ILE A 50 0.23 2.08 17.51
C ILE A 50 -0.15 3.56 17.56
N SER A 51 0.34 4.29 18.56
CA SER A 51 0.12 5.74 18.72
C SER A 51 0.83 6.60 17.65
N LYS A 52 1.85 6.06 16.99
CA LYS A 52 2.64 6.71 15.95
C LYS A 52 2.19 6.33 14.53
N ILE A 53 1.52 5.19 14.38
CA ILE A 53 1.12 4.64 13.09
C ILE A 53 -0.26 5.14 12.72
N THR A 54 -0.50 5.28 11.42
CA THR A 54 -1.84 5.46 10.86
C THR A 54 -2.05 4.47 9.76
N PHE A 55 -3.08 3.63 9.90
CA PHE A 55 -3.50 2.75 8.83
C PHE A 55 -4.56 3.48 8.00
N TYR A 56 -4.26 3.75 6.74
CA TYR A 56 -5.13 4.47 5.83
C TYR A 56 -5.51 3.57 4.65
N TYR A 57 -6.79 3.20 4.57
CA TYR A 57 -7.32 2.25 3.58
C TYR A 57 -8.10 2.98 2.48
N GLY A 58 -7.84 2.64 1.21
CA GLY A 58 -8.67 3.09 0.09
C GLY A 58 -10.04 2.39 0.10
N LYS A 59 -11.13 3.09 -0.22
CA LYS A 59 -12.46 2.45 -0.32
C LYS A 59 -12.60 1.61 -1.59
N ASN A 60 -11.88 1.96 -2.66
CA ASN A 60 -11.87 1.22 -3.92
C ASN A 60 -10.52 0.52 -4.11
N ASP A 61 -9.88 0.13 -3.00
CA ASP A 61 -8.67 -0.69 -3.05
C ASP A 61 -9.09 -2.13 -3.38
N HIS A 62 -8.68 -2.64 -4.54
CA HIS A 62 -8.96 -4.01 -4.96
C HIS A 62 -7.87 -5.01 -4.53
N TRP A 63 -6.80 -4.54 -3.89
CA TRP A 63 -5.70 -5.36 -3.42
C TRP A 63 -5.87 -5.73 -1.95
N VAL A 64 -6.49 -4.85 -1.17
CA VAL A 64 -6.82 -5.09 0.24
C VAL A 64 -8.33 -5.23 0.41
N PRO A 65 -8.84 -6.42 0.78
CA PRO A 65 -10.26 -6.62 1.05
C PRO A 65 -10.79 -5.68 2.16
N GLU A 66 -12.04 -5.26 2.05
CA GLU A 66 -12.66 -4.32 3.01
C GLU A 66 -12.70 -4.89 4.44
N GLU A 67 -12.83 -6.21 4.56
CA GLU A 67 -12.86 -6.93 5.82
C GLU A 67 -11.58 -6.74 6.64
N ILE A 68 -10.44 -6.48 5.99
CA ILE A 68 -9.17 -6.22 6.68
C ILE A 68 -9.23 -4.91 7.47
N TYR A 69 -9.88 -3.88 6.94
CA TYR A 69 -10.07 -2.62 7.65
C TYR A 69 -10.92 -2.83 8.92
N ASP A 70 -12.00 -3.61 8.81
CA ASP A 70 -12.87 -3.90 9.94
C ASP A 70 -12.16 -4.75 11.00
N GLN A 71 -11.41 -5.78 10.58
CA GLN A 71 -10.57 -6.58 11.47
C GLN A 71 -9.54 -5.73 12.21
N MET A 72 -8.87 -4.81 11.51
CA MET A 72 -7.87 -3.94 12.12
C MET A 72 -8.47 -3.03 13.17
N LYS A 73 -9.71 -2.54 12.99
CA LYS A 73 -10.40 -1.78 14.04
C LYS A 73 -10.70 -2.61 15.28
N ILE A 74 -11.05 -3.88 15.10
CA ILE A 74 -11.30 -4.80 16.20
C ILE A 74 -10.00 -5.10 16.95
N LEU A 75 -8.92 -5.35 16.21
CA LEU A 75 -7.60 -5.67 16.77
C LEU A 75 -6.96 -4.48 17.49
N TYR A 76 -7.11 -3.26 16.96
CA TYR A 76 -6.50 -2.05 17.50
C TYR A 76 -7.56 -0.96 17.71
N PRO A 77 -8.44 -1.08 18.71
CA PRO A 77 -9.54 -0.13 18.94
C PRO A 77 -9.03 1.28 19.28
N HIS A 78 -7.82 1.39 19.85
CA HIS A 78 -7.16 2.66 20.15
C HIS A 78 -6.25 3.15 19.01
N GLY A 79 -6.14 2.37 17.92
CA GLY A 79 -5.31 2.69 16.78
C GLY A 79 -5.94 3.72 15.86
N ASP A 80 -5.09 4.52 15.21
CA ASP A 80 -5.53 5.48 14.22
C ASP A 80 -5.77 4.78 12.87
N ILE A 81 -6.98 4.24 12.71
CA ILE A 81 -7.39 3.46 11.55
C ILE A 81 -8.46 4.23 10.76
N LYS A 82 -8.11 4.63 9.53
CA LYS A 82 -8.92 5.49 8.67
C LYS A 82 -9.28 4.79 7.38
N LYS A 83 -10.55 4.89 6.99
CA LYS A 83 -11.01 4.58 5.65
C LYS A 83 -11.11 5.88 4.86
N CYS A 84 -10.55 5.88 3.66
CA CYS A 84 -10.60 7.00 2.73
C CYS A 84 -12.05 7.28 2.33
N ILE A 85 -12.55 8.48 2.64
CA ILE A 85 -13.89 8.94 2.27
C ILE A 85 -13.97 9.19 0.75
N ASN A 86 -12.85 9.59 0.16
CA ASN A 86 -12.74 10.04 -1.23
C ASN A 86 -12.59 8.91 -2.26
N LYS A 87 -12.72 7.64 -1.81
CA LYS A 87 -12.74 6.43 -2.64
C LYS A 87 -11.51 6.21 -3.52
N TYR A 88 -10.33 6.49 -3.02
CA TYR A 88 -9.11 6.24 -3.79
C TYR A 88 -8.85 4.75 -4.03
N GLU A 89 -8.22 4.46 -5.17
CA GLU A 89 -7.69 3.15 -5.57
C GLU A 89 -6.39 2.82 -4.83
N HIS A 90 -5.92 1.56 -4.89
CA HIS A 90 -4.68 1.10 -4.23
C HIS A 90 -3.48 2.04 -4.42
N ALA A 91 -3.24 2.48 -5.66
CA ALA A 91 -2.15 3.38 -6.01
C ALA A 91 -2.49 4.87 -5.76
N PHE A 92 -3.22 5.18 -4.69
CA PHE A 92 -3.65 6.54 -4.37
C PHE A 92 -2.49 7.50 -4.14
N VAL A 93 -1.31 7.01 -3.74
CA VAL A 93 -0.09 7.81 -3.64
C VAL A 93 0.34 8.36 -4.99
N LEU A 94 0.08 7.64 -6.09
CA LEU A 94 0.46 8.06 -7.44
C LEU A 94 -0.60 8.99 -8.05
N LYS A 95 -1.89 8.70 -7.84
CA LYS A 95 -3.01 9.42 -8.48
C LYS A 95 -3.59 10.57 -7.65
N HIS A 96 -3.46 10.50 -6.33
CA HIS A 96 -4.06 11.42 -5.34
C HIS A 96 -3.01 11.91 -4.32
N SER A 97 -1.79 12.13 -4.81
CA SER A 97 -0.65 12.54 -3.97
C SER A 97 -0.90 13.85 -3.22
N LYS A 98 -1.59 14.81 -3.84
CA LYS A 98 -1.89 16.12 -3.24
C LYS A 98 -2.87 16.00 -2.08
N GLU A 99 -3.90 15.19 -2.24
CA GLU A 99 -4.92 14.97 -1.23
C GLU A 99 -4.36 14.19 -0.04
N LEU A 100 -3.52 13.18 -0.32
CA LEU A 100 -2.80 12.46 0.73
C LEU A 100 -1.82 13.39 1.47
N ALA A 101 -1.09 14.25 0.75
CA ALA A 101 -0.20 15.23 1.38
C ALA A 101 -0.98 16.19 2.30
N ASN A 102 -2.15 16.67 1.85
CA ASN A 102 -3.01 17.51 2.68
C ASN A 102 -3.52 16.76 3.92
N PHE A 103 -3.94 15.50 3.79
CA PHE A 103 -4.33 14.66 4.92
C PHE A 103 -3.20 14.52 5.94
N VAL A 104 -1.96 14.23 5.49
CA VAL A 104 -0.79 14.12 6.36
C VAL A 104 -0.47 15.46 7.03
N TYR A 105 -0.50 16.56 6.28
CA TYR A 105 -0.25 17.91 6.79
C TYR A 105 -1.22 18.28 7.92
N GLU A 106 -2.53 18.14 7.71
CA GLU A 106 -3.54 18.43 8.73
C GLU A 106 -3.37 17.53 9.96
N LYS A 107 -2.98 16.26 9.75
CA LYS A 107 -2.71 15.35 10.86
C LYS A 107 -1.50 15.78 11.70
N MET A 108 -0.43 16.22 11.05
CA MET A 108 0.78 16.69 11.73
C MET A 108 0.49 17.97 12.51
N LYS A 109 -0.23 18.91 11.89
CA LYS A 109 -0.65 20.17 12.53
C LYS A 109 -1.47 19.95 13.81
N ASN A 110 -2.35 18.95 13.82
CA ASN A 110 -3.21 18.65 14.97
C ASN A 110 -2.53 17.77 16.06
N LYS A 111 -1.30 17.29 15.82
CA LYS A 111 -0.49 16.52 16.80
C LYS A 111 0.62 17.34 17.46
N LEU A 112 0.85 18.57 17.00
CA LEU A 112 1.68 19.61 17.63
C LEU A 112 0.79 20.58 18.42
#